data_AF-A0A2N6CZ95-F1
#
_entry.id   AF-A0A2N6CZ95-F1
#
_cell.length_a   1.000
_cell.length_b   1.000
_cell.length_c   1.000
_cell.angle_alpha   90.00
_cell.angle_beta   90.00
_cell.angle_gamma   90.00
#
_symmetry.space_group_name_H-M   'P 1'
#
loop_
_entity.id
_entity.type
_entity.pdbx_description
1 polymer ?
#
loop_
_entity_poly.entity_id
_entity_poly.type
_entity_poly.pdbx_seq_one_letter_code
_entity_poly.pdbx_strand_id
1 'polypeptide(L)'
;MSSYKSDFEPGDILELFGETYQVLENDGVTGQLIPFPSEEVPAHAVIWAEEKGEYNRIGKAELPGPTPCATNNGSCPSNGQGSPLYQPKIFKM
;
A
#
# COMPACT_ATOMS: atom_id res chain seq x y z
N MET A 1 -13.25 -27.43 -7.20
CA MET A 1 -13.65 -26.19 -6.50
C MET A 1 -13.10 -25.04 -7.33
N SER A 2 -13.95 -24.14 -7.83
CA SER A 2 -13.46 -22.94 -8.51
C SER A 2 -12.70 -22.12 -7.48
N SER A 3 -11.37 -22.09 -7.59
CA SER A 3 -10.53 -21.22 -6.76
C SER A 3 -10.95 -19.79 -7.03
N TYR A 4 -11.61 -19.15 -6.07
CA TYR A 4 -11.93 -17.73 -6.15
C TYR A 4 -10.62 -16.96 -6.37
N LYS A 5 -10.60 -16.11 -7.40
CA LYS A 5 -9.51 -15.18 -7.66
C LYS A 5 -10.07 -13.77 -7.59
N SER A 6 -9.55 -13.01 -6.63
CA SER A 6 -9.78 -11.59 -6.49
C SER A 6 -9.16 -10.82 -7.66
N ASP A 7 -9.91 -9.85 -8.19
CA ASP A 7 -9.49 -8.87 -9.20
C ASP A 7 -9.02 -7.53 -8.61
N PHE A 8 -8.81 -7.46 -7.30
CA PHE A 8 -8.34 -6.22 -6.65
C PHE A 8 -6.90 -5.89 -7.03
N GLU A 9 -6.61 -4.62 -7.23
CA GLU A 9 -5.28 -4.12 -7.55
C GLU A 9 -4.67 -3.39 -6.34
N PRO A 10 -3.34 -3.41 -6.20
CA PRO A 10 -2.65 -2.50 -5.28
C PRO A 10 -3.09 -1.05 -5.48
N GLY A 11 -3.47 -0.40 -4.39
CA GLY A 11 -4.00 0.95 -4.34
C GLY A 11 -5.53 1.03 -4.33
N ASP A 12 -6.26 -0.05 -4.62
CA ASP A 12 -7.72 -0.06 -4.48
C ASP A 12 -8.12 0.20 -3.02
N ILE A 13 -9.17 1.00 -2.83
CA ILE A 13 -9.80 1.23 -1.54
C ILE A 13 -11.06 0.38 -1.45
N LEU A 14 -11.07 -0.51 -0.46
CA LEU A 14 -12.14 -1.43 -0.16
C LEU A 14 -12.86 -0.98 1.11
N GLU A 15 -14.18 -1.03 1.11
CA GLU A 15 -15.00 -0.89 2.32
C GLU A 15 -15.43 -2.27 2.81
N LEU A 16 -15.19 -2.53 4.10
CA LEU A 16 -15.52 -3.77 4.79
C LEU A 16 -16.10 -3.43 6.18
N PHE A 17 -17.33 -3.86 6.46
CA PHE A 17 -18.03 -3.61 7.74
C PHE A 17 -18.07 -2.13 8.18
N GLY A 18 -18.06 -1.19 7.24
CA GLY A 18 -18.06 0.26 7.51
C GLY A 18 -16.67 0.84 7.79
N GLU A 19 -15.62 0.04 7.66
CA GLU A 19 -14.22 0.46 7.72
C GLU A 19 -13.61 0.43 6.31
N THR A 20 -12.64 1.31 6.07
CA THR A 20 -11.97 1.42 4.78
C THR A 20 -10.55 0.91 4.85
N TYR A 21 -10.18 0.13 3.85
CA TYR A 21 -8.88 -0.52 3.73
C TYR A 21 -8.29 -0.25 2.35
N GLN A 22 -6.98 -0.08 2.26
CA GLN A 22 -6.25 0.00 1.00
C GLN A 22 -5.54 -1.33 0.74
N VAL A 23 -5.63 -1.81 -0.50
CA VAL A 23 -4.91 -3.00 -0.97
C VAL A 23 -3.45 -2.63 -1.21
N LEU A 24 -2.54 -3.35 -0.56
CA LEU A 24 -1.10 -3.23 -0.82
C LEU A 24 -0.62 -4.27 -1.83
N GLU A 25 -1.09 -5.51 -1.70
CA GLU A 25 -0.70 -6.64 -2.54
C GLU A 25 -1.89 -7.57 -2.79
N ASN A 26 -1.92 -8.22 -3.95
CA ASN A 26 -2.90 -9.25 -4.28
C ASN A 26 -2.27 -10.33 -5.17
N ASP A 27 -2.25 -11.57 -4.67
CA ASP A 27 -1.77 -12.77 -5.38
C ASP A 27 -2.94 -13.57 -6.01
N GLY A 28 -4.14 -12.98 -6.03
CA GLY A 28 -5.38 -13.55 -6.54
C GLY A 28 -6.16 -14.30 -5.46
N VAL A 29 -5.52 -15.15 -4.65
CA VAL A 29 -6.21 -15.88 -3.56
C VAL A 29 -6.07 -15.16 -2.22
N THR A 30 -4.92 -14.52 -2.01
CA THR A 30 -4.56 -13.79 -0.81
C THR A 30 -4.19 -12.35 -1.16
N GLY A 31 -4.27 -11.46 -0.18
CA GLY A 31 -3.80 -10.10 -0.33
C GLY A 31 -3.30 -9.51 0.99
N GLN A 32 -2.83 -8.27 0.91
CA GLN A 32 -2.46 -7.47 2.07
C GLN A 32 -3.28 -6.18 2.09
N LEU A 33 -3.86 -5.86 3.23
CA LEU A 33 -4.69 -4.68 3.47
C LEU A 33 -4.10 -3.82 4.58
N ILE A 34 -4.20 -2.50 4.45
CA ILE A 34 -3.96 -1.56 5.54
C ILE A 34 -5.20 -0.69 5.77
N PRO A 35 -5.50 -0.27 7.00
CA PRO A 35 -6.54 0.73 7.22
C PRO A 35 -6.27 2.00 6.42
N PHE A 36 -7.28 2.54 5.77
CA PHE A 36 -7.20 3.78 5.01
C PHE A 36 -8.06 4.86 5.68
N PRO A 37 -7.57 6.11 5.81
CA PRO A 37 -6.22 6.58 5.48
C PRO A 37 -5.27 6.36 6.66
N SER A 38 -4.39 5.36 6.60
CA SER A 38 -3.34 5.16 7.62
C SER A 38 -2.12 4.47 7.00
N GLU A 39 -0.94 5.06 7.19
CA GLU A 39 0.34 4.51 6.70
C GLU A 39 1.18 3.90 7.83
N GLU A 40 0.77 4.10 9.08
CA GLU A 40 1.51 3.71 10.29
C GLU A 40 1.05 2.36 10.87
N VAL A 41 -0.08 1.83 10.39
CA VAL A 41 -0.62 0.57 10.88
C VAL A 41 -0.02 -0.58 10.04
N PRO A 42 0.44 -1.67 10.69
CA PRO A 42 0.95 -2.83 9.97
C PRO A 42 -0.09 -3.41 9.00
N ALA A 43 0.40 -3.93 7.88
CA ALA A 43 -0.42 -4.63 6.90
C ALA A 43 -1.01 -5.92 7.48
N HIS A 44 -2.27 -6.18 7.13
CA HIS A 44 -3.03 -7.34 7.53
C HIS A 44 -3.17 -8.27 6.32
N ALA A 45 -2.73 -9.52 6.49
CA ALA A 45 -2.91 -10.54 5.46
C ALA A 45 -4.37 -11.00 5.42
N VAL A 46 -4.88 -11.19 4.21
CA VAL A 46 -6.27 -11.56 3.99
C VAL A 46 -6.40 -12.68 2.96
N ILE A 47 -7.41 -13.53 3.15
CA ILE A 47 -7.76 -14.60 2.21
C ILE A 47 -9.12 -14.25 1.62
N TRP A 48 -9.13 -13.80 0.36
CA TRP A 48 -10.34 -13.27 -0.27
C TRP A 48 -11.48 -14.29 -0.38
N ALA A 49 -11.14 -15.58 -0.44
CA ALA A 49 -12.09 -16.67 -0.55
C ALA A 49 -12.79 -17.03 0.78
N GLU A 50 -12.21 -16.65 1.92
CA GLU A 50 -12.72 -17.02 3.26
C GLU A 50 -13.48 -15.87 3.93
N GLU A 51 -13.17 -14.63 3.57
CA GLU A 51 -13.94 -13.49 4.05
C GLU A 51 -15.35 -13.50 3.46
N LYS A 52 -16.33 -13.75 4.33
CA LYS A 52 -17.77 -13.64 4.02
C LYS A 52 -18.21 -12.17 3.84
N GLY A 53 -17.30 -11.21 3.94
CA GLY A 53 -17.55 -9.80 3.71
C GLY A 53 -17.42 -9.47 2.23
N GLU A 54 -18.46 -8.91 1.64
CA GLU A 54 -18.40 -8.33 0.31
C GLU A 54 -17.50 -7.10 0.36
N TYR A 55 -16.23 -7.24 -0.01
CA TYR A 55 -15.35 -6.08 -0.18
C TYR A 55 -15.91 -5.21 -1.30
N ASN A 56 -16.32 -3.99 -0.94
CA ASN A 56 -16.82 -3.04 -1.92
C ASN A 56 -15.68 -2.13 -2.33
N ARG A 57 -15.28 -2.19 -3.61
CA ARG A 57 -14.31 -1.22 -4.16
C ARG A 57 -14.97 0.15 -4.23
N ILE A 58 -14.55 1.06 -3.35
CA ILE A 58 -15.09 2.42 -3.26
C ILE A 58 -14.19 3.47 -3.92
N GLY A 59 -12.95 3.11 -4.24
CA GLY A 59 -12.02 4.05 -4.88
C GLY A 59 -10.64 3.46 -5.10
N LYS A 60 -9.68 4.36 -5.39
CA LYS A 60 -8.26 4.05 -5.57
C LYS A 60 -7.44 5.21 -5.02
N ALA A 61 -6.37 4.89 -4.30
CA ALA A 61 -5.41 5.86 -3.80
C ALA A 61 -3.98 5.42 -4.15
N GLU A 62 -3.06 6.37 -4.17
CA GLU A 62 -1.64 6.07 -4.28
C GLU A 62 -1.21 5.22 -3.07
N LEU A 63 -0.39 4.21 -3.32
CA LEU A 63 0.16 3.38 -2.25
C LEU A 63 1.02 4.26 -1.32
N PRO A 64 1.05 3.98 -0.01
CA PRO A 64 1.98 4.65 0.89
C PRO A 64 3.38 4.56 0.31
N GLY A 65 4.07 5.71 0.27
CA GLY A 65 5.43 5.77 -0.22
C GLY A 65 6.32 4.79 0.55
N PRO A 66 7.42 4.30 -0.03
CA PRO A 66 8.36 3.47 0.71
C PRO A 66 8.72 4.19 2.01
N THR A 67 8.54 3.50 3.15
CA THR A 67 8.88 4.05 4.46
C THR A 67 10.30 4.62 4.37
N PRO A 68 10.52 5.88 4.75
CA PRO A 68 11.86 6.44 4.73
C PRO A 68 12.72 5.54 5.62
N CYS A 69 13.72 4.90 5.03
CA CYS A 69 14.74 4.12 5.71
C CYS A 69 15.05 4.77 7.06
N ALA A 70 14.71 4.10 8.16
CA ALA A 70 15.05 4.57 9.50
C ALA A 70 16.57 4.76 9.54
N THR A 71 16.99 6.02 9.60
CA THR A 71 18.39 6.45 9.53
C THR A 71 19.09 6.17 10.86
N ASN A 72 19.03 4.93 11.34
CA ASN A 72 19.70 4.52 12.56
C ASN A 72 20.39 3.18 12.32
N ASN A 73 21.60 3.29 11.78
CA ASN A 73 22.63 2.25 11.68
C ASN A 73 22.58 1.30 10.46
N GLY A 74 23.19 1.74 9.36
CA GLY A 74 23.92 0.84 8.44
C GLY A 74 23.20 0.39 7.16
N SER A 75 23.51 1.06 6.05
CA SER A 75 23.36 0.59 4.66
C SER A 75 21.95 0.46 4.08
N CYS A 76 21.37 1.58 3.62
CA CYS A 76 20.37 1.51 2.54
C CYS A 76 21.13 1.39 1.21
N PRO A 77 20.87 0.36 0.38
CA PRO A 77 21.48 0.28 -0.93
C PRO A 77 20.97 1.46 -1.77
N SER A 78 21.89 2.36 -2.14
CA SER A 78 21.65 3.33 -3.21
C SER A 78 21.48 2.56 -4.51
N ASN A 79 20.26 2.21 -4.86
CA ASN A 79 19.83 2.06 -6.25
C ASN A 79 18.32 1.91 -6.31
N GLY A 80 17.64 3.02 -6.57
CA GLY A 80 16.19 3.01 -6.78
C GLY A 80 15.56 4.40 -6.81
N GLN A 81 16.17 5.34 -7.54
CA GLN A 81 15.44 6.41 -8.23
C GLN A 81 14.42 7.20 -7.39
N GLY A 82 14.89 7.82 -6.31
CA GLY A 82 14.16 8.89 -5.64
C GLY A 82 14.17 10.16 -6.49
N SER A 83 12.97 10.67 -6.77
CA SER A 83 12.67 11.92 -7.46
C SER A 83 13.60 13.09 -7.09
N PRO A 84 13.96 13.98 -8.03
CA PRO A 84 14.81 15.14 -7.75
C PRO A 84 14.01 16.17 -6.95
N LEU A 85 13.94 16.00 -5.63
CA LEU A 85 13.55 17.07 -4.73
C LEU A 85 14.72 18.04 -4.57
N TYR A 86 14.44 19.31 -4.88
CA TYR A 86 15.07 20.48 -4.31
C TYR A 86 16.51 20.80 -4.77
N GLN A 87 16.63 21.59 -5.84
CA GLN A 87 17.79 22.48 -5.99
C GLN A 87 17.62 23.68 -5.05
N PRO A 88 18.45 23.87 -4.02
CA PRO A 88 18.52 25.18 -3.38
C PRO A 88 19.14 26.14 -4.42
N LYS A 89 18.39 27.20 -4.75
CA LYS A 89 18.87 28.31 -5.58
C LYS A 89 20.19 28.80 -4.99
N ILE A 90 21.29 28.58 -5.72
CA ILE A 90 22.57 29.23 -5.46
C ILE A 90 22.34 30.72 -5.70
N PHE A 91 22.27 31.50 -4.62
CA PHE A 91 22.33 32.95 -4.70
C PHE A 91 23.73 33.32 -5.16
N LYS A 92 23.82 33.82 -6.39
CA LYS A 92 25.01 34.42 -6.97
C LYS A 92 25.27 35.76 -6.24
N MET A 93 26.46 35.93 -5.68
CA MET A 93 27.09 37.23 -5.47
C MET A 93 28.30 37.30 -6.39
#